data_AF-A0A0G1DGU4-F1
#
_entry.id   AF-A0A0G1DGU4-F1
#
_cell.length_a   1.000
_cell.length_b   1.000
_cell.length_c   1.000
_cell.angle_alpha   90.00
_cell.angle_beta   90.00
_cell.angle_gamma   90.00
#
_symmetry.space_group_name_H-M   'P 1'
#
loop_
_entity.id
_entity.type
_entity.pdbx_description
1 polymer ?
#
loop_
_entity_poly.entity_id
_entity_poly.type
_entity_poly.pdbx_seq_one_letter_code
_entity_poly.pdbx_strand_id
1 'polypeptide(L)'
;MRAIGNKTKKMTIEDLAAMTQRGFVEIKKNMATKEDLASMEKRLKTDITDLKKQLSAILSALDKTAKDYLDYSEEKIMRDAEIARLKKWVQQIAKEVGVKLE
;
A
#
# COMPACT_ATOMS: atom_id res chain seq x y z
N MET A 1 -29.76 57.04 -40.98
CA MET A 1 -29.02 55.76 -40.97
C MET A 1 -27.59 56.02 -40.51
N ARG A 2 -27.17 55.49 -39.35
CA ARG A 2 -25.78 55.61 -38.87
C ARG A 2 -25.01 54.38 -39.35
N ALA A 3 -24.02 54.56 -40.22
CA ALA A 3 -23.14 53.49 -40.65
C ALA A 3 -22.24 53.08 -39.48
N ILE A 4 -22.45 51.87 -38.95
CA ILE A 4 -21.52 51.22 -38.03
C ILE A 4 -20.37 50.70 -38.88
N GLY A 5 -19.35 51.54 -39.08
CA GLY A 5 -18.11 51.14 -39.74
C GLY A 5 -17.37 50.13 -38.87
N ASN A 6 -17.37 48.87 -39.26
CA ASN A 6 -16.58 47.83 -38.62
C ASN A 6 -15.10 48.07 -38.95
N LYS A 7 -14.37 48.75 -38.06
CA LYS A 7 -12.93 48.96 -38.21
C LYS A 7 -12.20 47.69 -37.77
N THR A 8 -11.70 46.91 -38.71
CA THR A 8 -10.75 45.83 -38.43
C THR A 8 -9.48 46.46 -37.85
N LYS A 9 -9.26 46.35 -36.53
CA LYS A 9 -8.04 46.84 -35.88
C LYS A 9 -6.86 46.07 -36.48
N LYS A 10 -5.95 46.74 -37.19
CA LYS A 10 -4.67 46.15 -37.59
C LYS A 10 -3.86 45.88 -36.32
N MET A 11 -3.43 44.64 -36.16
CA MET A 11 -2.49 44.26 -35.11
C MET A 11 -1.15 44.95 -35.37
N THR A 12 -0.61 45.59 -34.34
CA THR A 12 0.70 46.24 -34.41
C THR A 12 1.80 45.35 -33.83
N ILE A 13 3.06 45.76 -34.00
CA ILE A 13 4.19 45.07 -33.38
C ILE A 13 4.09 45.15 -31.85
N GLU A 14 3.56 46.25 -31.31
CA GLU A 14 3.31 46.43 -29.88
C GLU A 14 2.26 45.46 -29.37
N ASP A 15 1.18 45.21 -30.13
CA ASP A 15 0.17 44.21 -29.78
C ASP A 15 0.82 42.81 -29.68
N LEU A 16 1.71 42.46 -30.63
CA LEU A 16 2.43 41.18 -30.63
C LEU A 16 3.43 41.07 -29.47
N ALA A 17 4.15 42.15 -29.15
CA ALA A 17 5.08 42.20 -28.02
C ALA A 17 4.33 42.00 -26.68
N ALA A 18 3.18 42.66 -26.50
CA ALA A 18 2.34 42.50 -25.33
C ALA A 18 1.74 41.09 -25.21
N MET A 19 1.36 40.46 -26.32
CA MET A 19 0.92 39.06 -26.33
C MET A 19 2.06 38.11 -25.93
N THR A 20 3.25 38.32 -26.51
CA THR A 20 4.44 37.52 -26.23
C THR A 20 4.85 37.61 -24.76
N GLN A 21 4.92 38.82 -24.21
CA GLN A 21 5.25 39.03 -22.80
C GLN A 21 4.23 38.36 -21.87
N ARG A 22 2.93 38.50 -22.15
CA ARG A 22 1.87 37.83 -21.39
C ARG A 22 2.05 36.31 -21.42
N GLY A 23 2.31 35.74 -22.60
CA GLY A 23 2.56 34.31 -22.76
C GLY A 23 3.75 33.82 -21.93
N PHE A 24 4.89 34.53 -21.95
CA PHE A 24 6.05 34.17 -21.14
C PHE A 24 5.80 34.27 -19.63
N VAL A 25 5.05 35.29 -19.19
CA VAL A 25 4.66 35.42 -17.77
C VAL A 25 3.76 34.26 -17.35
N GLU A 26 2.80 33.87 -18.19
CA GLU A 26 1.91 32.76 -17.92
C GLU A 26 2.64 31.42 -17.87
N ILE A 27 3.57 31.17 -18.82
CA ILE A 27 4.44 29.98 -18.79
C ILE A 27 5.24 29.95 -17.50
N LYS A 28 5.89 31.07 -17.14
CA LYS A 28 6.70 31.15 -15.90
C LYS A 28 5.87 30.91 -14.64
N LYS A 29 4.61 31.34 -14.64
CA LYS A 29 3.68 31.15 -13.51
C LYS A 29 3.24 29.70 -13.35
N ASN A 30 3.04 28.99 -14.47
CA ASN A 30 2.41 27.67 -14.47
C ASN A 30 3.39 26.51 -14.65
N MET A 31 4.62 26.78 -15.12
CA MET A 31 5.62 25.73 -15.30
C MET A 31 6.12 25.22 -13.95
N ALA A 32 6.26 23.90 -13.82
CA ALA A 32 7.01 23.32 -12.73
C ALA A 32 8.48 23.77 -12.84
N THR A 33 9.03 24.23 -11.72
CA THR A 33 10.45 24.58 -11.65
C THR A 33 11.30 23.32 -11.48
N LYS A 34 12.60 23.44 -11.74
CA LYS A 34 13.55 22.36 -11.46
C LYS A 34 13.58 22.01 -9.97
N GLU A 35 13.36 22.98 -9.09
CA GLU A 35 13.30 22.78 -7.64
C GLU A 35 12.08 21.96 -7.24
N ASP A 36 10.92 22.22 -7.86
CA ASP A 36 9.70 21.43 -7.63
C ASP A 36 9.92 19.96 -8.00
N LEU A 37 10.56 19.71 -9.14
CA LEU A 37 10.88 18.36 -9.61
C LEU A 37 11.90 17.68 -8.70
N ALA A 38 12.94 18.38 -8.24
CA ALA A 38 13.94 17.82 -7.33
C ALA A 38 13.35 17.46 -5.95
N SER A 39 12.45 18.31 -5.43
CA SER A 39 11.71 18.04 -4.19
C SER A 39 10.80 16.82 -4.33
N MET A 40 10.09 16.72 -5.47
CA MET A 40 9.24 15.57 -5.77
C MET A 40 10.06 14.28 -5.92
N GLU A 41 11.19 14.31 -6.61
CA GLU A 41 12.09 13.16 -6.77
C GLU A 41 12.60 12.65 -5.41
N LYS A 42 13.01 13.57 -4.52
CA LYS A 42 13.46 13.22 -3.17
C LYS A 42 12.34 12.54 -2.38
N ARG A 43 11.13 13.10 -2.40
CA ARG A 43 9.96 12.52 -1.71
C ARG A 43 9.64 11.13 -2.24
N LEU A 44 9.56 10.96 -3.57
CA LEU A 44 9.28 9.66 -4.19
C LEU A 44 10.34 8.61 -3.85
N LYS A 45 11.62 8.98 -3.80
CA LYS A 45 12.70 8.07 -3.38
C LYS A 45 12.52 7.61 -1.93
N THR A 46 12.17 8.52 -1.01
CA THR A 46 11.88 8.18 0.39
C THR A 46 10.66 7.27 0.48
N ASP A 47 9.55 7.66 -0.13
CA ASP A 47 8.29 6.89 -0.07
C ASP A 47 8.47 5.47 -0.63
N ILE A 48 9.18 5.32 -1.76
CA ILE A 48 9.48 3.99 -2.33
C ILE A 48 10.36 3.16 -1.40
N THR A 49 11.32 3.79 -0.71
CA THR A 49 12.20 3.08 0.23
C THR A 49 11.42 2.60 1.45
N ASP A 50 10.54 3.45 1.99
CA ASP A 50 9.69 3.11 3.13
C ASP A 50 8.68 2.01 2.77
N LEU A 51 8.06 2.09 1.59
CA LEU A 51 7.15 1.05 1.09
C LEU A 51 7.87 -0.30 0.93
N LYS A 52 9.10 -0.31 0.38
CA LYS A 52 9.91 -1.54 0.30
C LYS A 52 10.20 -2.12 1.67
N LYS A 53 10.52 -1.29 2.65
CA LYS A 53 10.78 -1.71 4.04
C LYS A 53 9.54 -2.31 4.68
N GLN A 54 8.39 -1.66 4.54
CA GLN A 54 7.11 -2.16 5.06
C GLN A 54 6.73 -3.50 4.41
N LEU A 55 6.87 -3.61 3.09
CA LEU A 55 6.62 -4.85 2.36
C LEU A 55 7.50 -5.99 2.87
N SER A 56 8.81 -5.74 3.05
CA SER A 56 9.72 -6.75 3.58
C SER A 56 9.31 -7.21 4.99
N ALA A 57 8.91 -6.29 5.86
CA ALA A 57 8.47 -6.63 7.21
C ALA A 57 7.20 -7.49 7.20
N ILE A 58 6.24 -7.18 6.32
CA ILE A 58 5.01 -7.94 6.15
C ILE A 58 5.30 -9.35 5.65
N LEU A 59 6.17 -9.51 4.65
CA LEU A 59 6.55 -10.82 4.12
C LEU A 59 7.21 -11.68 5.20
N SER A 60 8.13 -11.13 5.99
CA SER A 60 8.75 -11.86 7.10
C SER A 60 7.75 -12.25 8.20
N ALA A 61 6.78 -11.39 8.50
CA ALA A 61 5.72 -11.72 9.45
C ALA A 61 4.81 -12.84 8.92
N LEU A 62 4.46 -12.80 7.63
CA LEU A 62 3.65 -13.83 6.98
C LEU A 62 4.36 -15.19 6.99
N ASP A 63 5.66 -15.23 6.65
CA ASP A 63 6.47 -16.45 6.71
C ASP A 63 6.51 -17.03 8.12
N LYS A 64 6.62 -16.16 9.14
CA LYS A 64 6.59 -16.60 10.53
C LYS A 64 5.24 -17.18 10.91
N THR A 65 4.14 -16.48 10.60
CA THR A 65 2.78 -16.97 10.88
C THR A 65 2.48 -18.28 10.17
N ALA A 66 2.96 -18.46 8.94
CA ALA A 66 2.81 -19.73 8.21
C ALA A 66 3.53 -20.88 8.92
N LYS A 67 4.75 -20.65 9.42
CA LYS A 67 5.49 -21.65 10.21
C LYS A 67 4.78 -21.96 11.54
N ASP A 68 4.39 -20.93 12.28
CA ASP A 68 3.69 -21.09 13.56
C ASP A 68 2.39 -21.90 13.38
N TYR A 69 1.68 -21.73 12.26
CA TYR A 69 0.48 -22.52 11.94
C TYR A 69 0.79 -23.99 11.66
N LEU A 70 1.86 -24.27 10.91
CA LEU A 70 2.30 -25.65 10.64
C LEU A 70 2.67 -26.35 11.94
N ASP A 71 3.50 -25.72 12.77
CA ASP A 71 3.94 -26.25 14.06
C ASP A 71 2.74 -26.52 14.98
N TYR A 72 1.80 -25.58 15.07
CA TYR A 72 0.56 -25.76 15.82
C TYR A 72 -0.28 -26.95 15.32
N SER A 73 -0.37 -27.12 14.00
CA SER A 73 -1.14 -28.22 13.40
C SER A 73 -0.52 -29.58 13.72
N GLU A 74 0.81 -29.68 13.73
CA GLU A 74 1.54 -30.89 14.11
C GLU A 74 1.39 -31.20 15.60
N GLU A 75 1.52 -30.19 16.46
CA GLU A 75 1.29 -30.37 17.90
C GLU A 75 -0.14 -30.85 18.18
N LYS A 76 -1.14 -30.27 17.51
CA LYS A 76 -2.54 -30.68 17.67
C LYS A 76 -2.74 -32.15 17.33
N ILE A 77 -2.15 -32.63 16.24
CA ILE A 77 -2.22 -34.05 15.85
C ILE A 77 -1.62 -34.95 16.95
N MET A 78 -0.47 -34.55 17.51
CA MET A 78 0.19 -35.29 18.59
C MET A 78 -0.64 -35.31 19.87
N ARG A 79 -1.26 -34.18 20.23
CA ARG A 79 -2.15 -34.08 21.39
C ARG A 79 -3.43 -34.90 21.22
N ASP A 80 -4.03 -34.88 20.04
CA ASP A 80 -5.19 -35.72 19.73
C ASP A 80 -4.85 -37.21 19.87
N ALA A 81 -3.67 -37.62 19.41
CA ALA A 81 -3.18 -38.99 19.57
C ALA A 81 -2.90 -39.35 21.04
N GLU A 82 -2.33 -38.44 21.82
CA GLU A 82 -2.09 -38.60 23.26
C GLU A 82 -3.42 -38.74 24.03
N ILE A 83 -4.38 -37.86 23.78
CA ILE A 83 -5.72 -37.92 24.37
C ILE A 83 -6.39 -39.26 24.04
N ALA A 84 -6.28 -39.75 22.81
CA ALA A 84 -6.85 -41.03 22.42
C ALA A 84 -6.23 -42.21 23.20
N ARG A 85 -4.92 -42.18 23.46
CA ARG A 85 -4.24 -43.19 24.28
C ARG A 85 -4.65 -43.11 25.74
N LEU A 86 -4.68 -41.91 26.32
CA LEU A 86 -5.10 -41.69 27.69
C LEU A 86 -6.54 -42.14 27.92
N LYS A 87 -7.44 -41.84 26.98
CA LYS A 87 -8.84 -42.34 27.02
C LYS A 87 -8.89 -43.87 27.08
N LYS A 88 -8.12 -44.56 26.24
CA LYS A 88 -8.06 -46.04 26.26
C LYS A 88 -7.52 -46.56 27.59
N TRP A 89 -6.46 -45.94 28.12
CA TRP A 89 -5.86 -46.35 29.39
C TRP A 89 -6.81 -46.18 30.57
N VAL A 90 -7.53 -45.05 30.63
CA VAL A 90 -8.56 -44.79 31.64
C VAL A 90 -9.69 -45.81 31.56
N GLN A 91 -10.15 -46.16 30.36
CA GLN A 91 -11.16 -47.20 30.16
C GLN A 91 -10.69 -48.58 30.65
N GLN A 92 -9.42 -48.93 30.42
CA GLN A 92 -8.83 -50.17 30.91
C GLN A 92 -8.80 -50.20 32.45
N ILE A 93 -8.33 -49.14 33.09
CA ILE A 93 -8.30 -49.05 34.56
C ILE A 93 -9.71 -49.15 35.14
N ALA A 94 -10.67 -48.43 34.57
CA ALA A 94 -12.05 -48.48 35.04
C ALA A 94 -12.63 -49.90 35.00
N LYS A 95 -12.30 -50.65 33.94
CA LYS A 95 -12.67 -52.07 33.82
C LYS A 95 -12.02 -52.94 34.90
N GLU A 96 -10.73 -52.76 35.17
CA GLU A 96 -9.99 -53.54 36.17
C GLU A 96 -10.45 -53.25 37.61
N VAL A 97 -10.80 -52.00 37.91
CA VAL A 97 -11.23 -51.57 39.26
C VAL A 97 -12.75 -51.73 39.47
N GLY A 98 -13.51 -52.07 38.42
CA GLY A 98 -14.96 -52.23 38.49
C GLY A 98 -15.75 -50.93 38.63
N VAL A 99 -15.18 -49.81 38.19
CA VAL A 99 -15.81 -48.48 38.24
C VAL A 99 -16.45 -48.15 36.89
N LYS A 100 -17.68 -47.62 36.88
CA LYS A 100 -18.29 -47.07 35.67
C LYS A 100 -17.83 -45.63 35.45
N LEU A 101 -17.38 -45.32 34.22
CA LEU A 101 -17.13 -43.97 33.77
C LEU A 101 -18.44 -43.39 33.21
N GLU A 102 -18.80 -42.17 33.63
CA GLU A 102 -19.93 -41.39 33.08
C GLU A 102 -19.54 -40.63 31.80
#